data_AF-A0AAU5VGR8-F1
#
_entry.id   AF-A0AAU5VGR8-F1
#
_cell.length_a   1.000
_cell.length_b   1.000
_cell.length_c   1.000
_cell.angle_alpha   90.00
_cell.angle_beta   90.00
_cell.angle_gamma   90.00
#
_symmetry.space_group_name_H-M   'P 1'
#
loop_
_entity.id
_entity.type
_entity.pdbx_description
1 polymer ?
#
loop_
_entity_poly.entity_id
_entity_poly.type
_entity_poly.pdbx_seq_one_letter_code
_entity_poly.pdbx_strand_id
1 'polypeptide(L)'
;MSTPTLSADTATAAPAVTTVPAGLGPSAAAVSPFADAYARLSEVFPGLGVTELGAGEAPPRGPGWAVAARLAEGGPDLDAFLAWDEAQVLRDYGTPARPDVVAGFGLHRYAWPACLLITVPWFLRRRVPRLPVEDVTFQREQGRMAVRITTFACLPDDPAAALPGARVVPDEEALRAEVRAAVAEHLEPVLGGFGPRMRRRGRALWGMATDEIVEGLWYAAGLLGEERRAMRELELLLPDSTRPYVGSAAFRELTGPAGESLPTRDRVSCCLFYTVRPEDTCGTCPRTCDTARVAKLTTADAS
;
A
#
# COMPACT_ATOMS: atom_id res chain seq x y z
N MET A 1 15.95 -23.66 -59.30
CA MET A 1 15.86 -23.39 -60.76
C MET A 1 14.81 -22.31 -60.97
N SER A 2 15.07 -21.43 -61.93
CA SER A 2 14.19 -20.36 -62.44
C SER A 2 14.35 -18.97 -61.81
N THR A 3 15.32 -18.23 -62.35
CA THR A 3 15.14 -16.83 -62.78
C THR A 3 14.05 -16.74 -63.88
N PRO A 4 13.40 -15.58 -64.03
CA PRO A 4 13.85 -14.70 -65.12
C PRO A 4 13.98 -13.22 -64.71
N THR A 5 14.93 -12.59 -65.40
CA THR A 5 15.31 -11.18 -65.44
C THR A 5 14.35 -10.38 -66.31
N LEU A 6 14.16 -9.07 -66.01
CA LEU A 6 14.12 -8.00 -67.00
C LEU A 6 14.34 -6.60 -66.34
N SER A 7 15.47 -5.99 -66.69
CA SER A 7 15.80 -4.55 -66.71
C SER A 7 14.81 -3.74 -67.57
N ALA A 8 14.75 -2.41 -67.63
CA ALA A 8 15.29 -1.26 -66.88
C ALA A 8 14.52 -0.01 -67.38
N ASP A 9 14.72 1.11 -66.66
CA ASP A 9 14.54 2.51 -67.04
C ASP A 9 13.12 3.06 -67.20
N THR A 10 12.76 4.02 -66.33
CA THR A 10 12.73 5.45 -66.72
C THR A 10 12.75 6.30 -65.45
N ALA A 11 13.70 7.24 -65.40
CA ALA A 11 13.83 8.26 -64.37
C ALA A 11 12.66 9.24 -64.37
N THR A 12 12.18 9.66 -63.21
CA THR A 12 11.43 10.91 -63.03
C THR A 12 11.71 11.50 -61.65
N ALA A 13 11.85 12.82 -61.65
CA ALA A 13 12.42 13.70 -60.65
C ALA A 13 11.88 13.56 -59.21
N ALA A 14 12.80 13.83 -58.27
CA ALA A 14 12.57 13.94 -56.84
C ALA A 14 11.69 15.15 -56.47
N PRO A 15 10.80 15.04 -55.46
CA PRO A 15 10.36 16.18 -54.69
C PRO A 15 11.28 16.42 -53.48
N ALA A 16 11.37 17.69 -53.10
CA ALA A 16 12.29 18.25 -52.13
C ALA A 16 12.28 17.54 -50.76
N VAL A 17 13.49 17.34 -50.23
CA VAL A 17 13.74 16.97 -48.84
C VAL A 17 13.31 18.14 -47.96
N THR A 18 12.15 18.02 -47.33
CA THR A 18 11.83 18.83 -46.15
C THR A 18 12.62 18.26 -44.98
N THR A 19 13.67 18.95 -44.58
CA THR A 19 14.41 18.68 -43.34
C THR A 19 13.45 18.76 -42.16
N VAL A 20 13.06 17.61 -41.63
CA VAL A 20 12.43 17.47 -40.31
C VAL A 20 13.48 17.85 -39.27
N PRO A 21 13.19 18.72 -38.29
CA PRO A 21 14.16 19.00 -37.23
C PRO A 21 14.42 17.71 -36.46
N ALA A 22 15.69 17.30 -36.44
CA ALA A 22 16.18 16.32 -35.49
C ALA A 22 15.99 16.90 -34.09
N GLY A 23 15.01 16.39 -33.35
CA GLY A 23 14.62 16.99 -32.08
C GLY A 23 13.70 16.08 -31.31
N LEU A 24 14.29 15.04 -30.74
CA LEU A 24 14.07 14.47 -29.40
C LEU A 24 14.74 13.10 -29.44
N GLY A 25 15.99 13.07 -28.95
CA GLY A 25 16.59 11.78 -28.57
C GLY A 25 15.66 11.08 -27.58
N PRO A 26 15.75 9.75 -27.45
CA PRO A 26 14.97 9.03 -26.44
C PRO A 26 15.22 9.72 -25.10
N SER A 27 14.16 10.30 -24.53
CA SER A 27 14.18 10.79 -23.16
C SER A 27 14.69 9.61 -22.35
N ALA A 28 15.90 9.72 -21.78
CA ALA A 28 16.36 8.80 -20.78
C ALA A 28 15.19 8.66 -19.80
N ALA A 29 14.61 7.47 -19.70
CA ALA A 29 13.46 7.26 -18.84
C ALA A 29 13.90 7.75 -17.46
N ALA A 30 13.35 8.87 -17.02
CA ALA A 30 13.70 9.44 -15.74
C ALA A 30 13.36 8.34 -14.72
N VAL A 31 14.38 7.87 -14.00
CA VAL A 31 14.19 6.85 -12.98
C VAL A 31 13.12 7.36 -12.03
N SER A 32 12.06 6.58 -11.81
CA SER A 32 10.95 7.01 -10.98
C SER A 32 11.47 7.47 -9.61
N PRO A 33 10.93 8.58 -9.04
CA PRO A 33 11.27 9.01 -7.69
C PRO A 33 10.90 7.98 -6.60
N PHE A 34 10.16 6.91 -6.94
CA PHE A 34 9.70 5.87 -6.03
C PHE A 34 10.39 4.51 -6.23
N ALA A 35 11.08 4.31 -7.36
CA ALA A 35 11.65 3.01 -7.74
C ALA A 35 12.50 2.40 -6.62
N ASP A 36 13.40 3.18 -6.02
CA ASP A 36 14.25 2.71 -4.93
C ASP A 36 13.46 2.29 -3.68
N ALA A 37 12.41 3.04 -3.32
CA ALA A 37 11.62 2.75 -2.12
C ALA A 37 10.81 1.46 -2.29
N TYR A 38 10.22 1.27 -3.48
CA TYR A 38 9.49 0.06 -3.80
C TYR A 38 10.40 -1.15 -4.01
N ALA A 39 11.56 -0.98 -4.64
CA ALA A 39 12.56 -2.03 -4.75
C ALA A 39 13.00 -2.50 -3.35
N ARG A 40 13.26 -1.56 -2.43
CA ARG A 40 13.64 -1.91 -1.05
C ARG A 40 12.51 -2.60 -0.29
N LEU A 41 11.26 -2.18 -0.49
CA LEU A 41 10.10 -2.85 0.09
C LEU A 41 9.98 -4.31 -0.41
N SER A 42 10.06 -4.52 -1.71
CA SER A 42 9.99 -5.86 -2.31
C SER A 42 11.20 -6.74 -1.96
N GLU A 43 12.38 -6.14 -1.69
CA GLU A 43 13.56 -6.87 -1.22
C GLU A 43 13.33 -7.46 0.18
N VAL A 44 12.84 -6.66 1.12
CA VAL A 44 12.65 -7.10 2.52
C VAL A 44 11.33 -7.85 2.73
N PHE A 45 10.33 -7.60 1.89
CA PHE A 45 9.04 -8.27 1.92
C PHE A 45 8.66 -8.77 0.51
N PRO A 46 9.24 -9.90 0.05
CA PRO A 46 9.03 -10.42 -1.31
C PRO A 46 7.58 -10.79 -1.65
N GLY A 47 6.73 -10.93 -0.63
CA GLY A 47 5.29 -11.12 -0.79
C GLY A 47 4.55 -9.87 -1.29
N LEU A 48 5.21 -8.71 -1.36
CA LEU A 48 4.66 -7.47 -1.92
C LEU A 48 5.52 -6.95 -3.07
N GLY A 49 5.06 -7.14 -4.30
CA GLY A 49 5.68 -6.59 -5.51
C GLY A 49 4.97 -5.32 -5.97
N VAL A 50 5.68 -4.24 -6.26
CA VAL A 50 5.09 -3.01 -6.81
C VAL A 50 5.62 -2.76 -8.22
N THR A 51 4.71 -2.50 -9.16
CA THR A 51 5.03 -2.14 -10.54
C THR A 51 4.47 -0.75 -10.83
N GLU A 52 5.32 0.16 -11.28
CA GLU A 52 4.92 1.50 -11.68
C GLU A 52 4.54 1.51 -13.16
N LEU A 53 3.32 1.95 -13.46
CA LEU A 53 2.77 2.01 -14.80
C LEU A 53 3.13 3.32 -15.47
N GLY A 54 3.58 3.25 -16.72
CA GLY A 54 3.85 4.42 -17.55
C GLY A 54 2.59 5.18 -17.96
N ALA A 55 2.78 6.39 -18.50
CA ALA A 55 1.69 7.14 -19.12
C ALA A 55 1.08 6.34 -20.29
N GLY A 56 -0.23 6.10 -20.25
CA GLY A 56 -0.96 5.37 -21.28
C GLY A 56 -0.85 3.83 -21.20
N GLU A 57 -0.04 3.29 -20.29
CA GLU A 57 0.02 1.85 -20.05
C GLU A 57 -1.28 1.37 -19.39
N ALA A 58 -1.90 0.32 -19.94
CA ALA A 58 -3.12 -0.22 -19.38
C ALA A 58 -2.84 -0.93 -18.04
N PRO A 59 -3.65 -0.72 -16.99
CA PRO A 59 -3.51 -1.49 -15.77
C PRO A 59 -3.75 -2.98 -16.03
N PRO A 60 -3.05 -3.88 -15.33
CA PRO A 60 -3.23 -5.31 -15.48
C PRO A 60 -4.68 -5.72 -15.16
N ARG A 61 -5.16 -6.73 -15.87
CA ARG A 61 -6.52 -7.26 -15.74
C ARG A 61 -6.49 -8.79 -15.73
N GLY A 62 -7.59 -9.38 -15.33
CA GLY A 62 -7.80 -10.83 -15.35
C GLY A 62 -7.90 -11.42 -13.94
N PRO A 63 -7.86 -12.76 -13.84
CA PRO A 63 -8.04 -13.46 -12.56
C PRO A 63 -7.10 -12.95 -11.46
N GLY A 64 -7.65 -12.74 -10.26
CA GLY A 64 -6.91 -12.27 -9.09
C GLY A 64 -6.58 -10.78 -9.06
N TRP A 65 -6.74 -10.05 -10.18
CA TRP A 65 -6.54 -8.59 -10.22
C TRP A 65 -7.84 -7.86 -9.88
N ALA A 66 -7.79 -7.02 -8.84
CA ALA A 66 -8.87 -6.13 -8.43
C ALA A 66 -8.42 -4.68 -8.59
N VAL A 67 -9.18 -3.88 -9.33
CA VAL A 67 -8.98 -2.42 -9.40
C VAL A 67 -9.58 -1.80 -8.15
N ALA A 68 -8.82 -0.96 -7.45
CA ALA A 68 -9.24 -0.40 -6.17
C ALA A 68 -10.54 0.40 -6.26
N ALA A 69 -10.75 1.14 -7.36
CA ALA A 69 -12.01 1.84 -7.64
C ALA A 69 -13.22 0.89 -7.65
N ARG A 70 -13.07 -0.34 -8.16
CA ARG A 70 -14.16 -1.33 -8.20
C ARG A 70 -14.47 -1.90 -6.82
N LEU A 71 -13.47 -1.98 -5.93
CA LEU A 71 -13.69 -2.29 -4.52
C LEU A 71 -14.44 -1.16 -3.82
N ALA A 72 -14.07 0.09 -4.11
CA ALA A 72 -14.71 1.29 -3.55
C ALA A 72 -16.17 1.46 -3.97
N GLU A 73 -16.55 1.02 -5.18
CA GLU A 73 -17.96 0.99 -5.62
C GLU A 73 -18.84 0.07 -4.76
N GLY A 74 -18.25 -0.91 -4.05
CA GLY A 74 -18.98 -1.80 -3.14
C GLY A 74 -19.93 -2.79 -3.82
N GLY A 75 -19.80 -2.98 -5.14
CA GLY A 75 -20.66 -3.82 -5.97
C GLY A 75 -20.13 -5.26 -6.16
N PRO A 76 -20.47 -5.91 -7.28
CA PRO A 76 -20.13 -7.32 -7.55
C PRO A 76 -18.64 -7.64 -7.51
N ASP A 77 -17.76 -6.70 -7.87
CA ASP A 77 -16.31 -6.89 -7.81
C ASP A 77 -15.81 -7.02 -6.36
N LEU A 78 -16.41 -6.26 -5.42
CA LEU A 78 -16.13 -6.43 -3.99
C LEU A 78 -16.67 -7.77 -3.48
N ASP A 79 -17.85 -8.21 -3.95
CA ASP A 79 -18.38 -9.52 -3.56
C ASP A 79 -17.49 -10.67 -4.04
N ALA A 80 -17.01 -10.61 -5.29
CA ALA A 80 -16.06 -11.57 -5.83
C ALA A 80 -14.73 -11.55 -5.06
N PHE A 81 -14.24 -10.36 -4.69
CA PHE A 81 -13.06 -10.20 -3.87
C PHE A 81 -13.20 -10.87 -2.49
N LEU A 82 -14.36 -10.73 -1.85
CA LEU A 82 -14.64 -11.31 -0.52
C LEU A 82 -14.99 -12.80 -0.55
N ALA A 83 -15.56 -13.30 -1.65
CA ALA A 83 -15.82 -14.73 -1.81
C ALA A 83 -14.51 -15.55 -1.71
N TRP A 84 -13.40 -14.96 -2.14
CA TRP A 84 -12.08 -15.55 -1.94
C TRP A 84 -11.70 -15.65 -0.46
N ASP A 85 -11.93 -14.60 0.33
CA ASP A 85 -11.69 -14.60 1.79
C ASP A 85 -12.54 -15.65 2.50
N GLU A 86 -13.83 -15.74 2.14
CA GLU A 86 -14.75 -16.72 2.69
C GLU A 86 -14.28 -18.16 2.41
N ALA A 87 -13.91 -18.44 1.16
CA ALA A 87 -13.38 -19.73 0.77
C ALA A 87 -12.04 -20.04 1.46
N GLN A 88 -11.17 -19.05 1.63
CA GLN A 88 -9.88 -19.24 2.30
C GLN A 88 -10.08 -19.58 3.79
N VAL A 89 -10.95 -18.84 4.49
CA VAL A 89 -11.25 -19.12 5.91
C VAL A 89 -11.77 -20.54 6.08
N LEU A 90 -12.69 -20.98 5.23
CA LEU A 90 -13.21 -22.34 5.30
C LEU A 90 -12.13 -23.40 5.08
N ARG A 91 -11.23 -23.19 4.10
CA ARG A 91 -10.12 -24.11 3.83
C ARG A 91 -9.14 -24.19 5.02
N ASP A 92 -8.78 -23.05 5.60
CA ASP A 92 -7.70 -22.99 6.59
C ASP A 92 -8.19 -23.36 7.99
N TYR A 93 -9.45 -23.05 8.33
CA TYR A 93 -9.99 -23.22 9.68
C TYR A 93 -11.11 -24.25 9.78
N GLY A 94 -11.59 -24.79 8.66
CA GLY A 94 -12.66 -25.81 8.63
C GLY A 94 -14.04 -25.30 9.05
N THR A 95 -14.19 -23.99 9.29
CA THR A 95 -15.45 -23.36 9.71
C THR A 95 -15.65 -22.04 8.97
N PRO A 96 -16.87 -21.70 8.52
CA PRO A 96 -17.13 -20.41 7.90
C PRO A 96 -17.01 -19.27 8.92
N ALA A 97 -16.42 -18.15 8.50
CA ALA A 97 -16.46 -16.91 9.28
C ALA A 97 -17.80 -16.18 9.09
N ARG A 98 -18.15 -15.31 10.05
CA ARG A 98 -19.25 -14.37 9.85
C ARG A 98 -18.94 -13.41 8.70
N PRO A 99 -19.94 -12.93 7.93
CA PRO A 99 -19.72 -12.01 6.83
C PRO A 99 -18.97 -10.72 7.20
N ASP A 100 -19.20 -10.17 8.39
CA ASP A 100 -18.51 -8.96 8.88
C ASP A 100 -17.02 -9.19 9.15
N VAL A 101 -16.66 -10.43 9.48
CA VAL A 101 -15.28 -10.86 9.74
C VAL A 101 -14.55 -11.12 8.43
N VAL A 102 -15.22 -11.76 7.47
CA VAL A 102 -14.72 -11.92 6.09
C VAL A 102 -14.43 -10.55 5.46
N ALA A 103 -15.37 -9.60 5.57
CA ALA A 103 -15.19 -8.24 5.09
C ALA A 103 -13.97 -7.54 5.75
N GLY A 104 -13.77 -7.78 7.05
CA GLY A 104 -12.59 -7.29 7.77
C GLY A 104 -11.27 -7.86 7.25
N PHE A 105 -11.19 -9.17 6.94
CA PHE A 105 -9.98 -9.75 6.34
C PHE A 105 -9.74 -9.26 4.93
N GLY A 106 -10.79 -9.17 4.12
CA GLY A 106 -10.70 -8.62 2.78
C GLY A 106 -10.13 -7.20 2.81
N LEU A 107 -10.67 -6.37 3.69
CA LEU A 107 -10.23 -4.99 3.83
C LEU A 107 -8.79 -4.89 4.35
N HIS A 108 -8.44 -5.61 5.40
CA HIS A 108 -7.06 -5.65 5.92
C HIS A 108 -6.06 -6.05 4.82
N ARG A 109 -6.35 -7.14 4.09
CA ARG A 109 -5.47 -7.64 3.01
C ARG A 109 -5.28 -6.68 1.84
N TYR A 110 -6.20 -5.74 1.65
CA TYR A 110 -6.07 -4.68 0.66
C TYR A 110 -5.44 -3.41 1.24
N ALA A 111 -5.97 -2.91 2.36
CA ALA A 111 -5.60 -1.64 2.94
C ALA A 111 -4.19 -1.65 3.54
N TRP A 112 -3.75 -2.79 4.10
CA TRP A 112 -2.39 -2.94 4.63
C TRP A 112 -1.31 -2.67 3.56
N PRO A 113 -1.28 -3.37 2.40
CA PRO A 113 -0.30 -3.06 1.36
C PRO A 113 -0.57 -1.71 0.68
N ALA A 114 -1.83 -1.27 0.56
CA ALA A 114 -2.13 0.05 -0.01
C ALA A 114 -1.56 1.20 0.83
N CYS A 115 -1.61 1.10 2.17
CA CYS A 115 -0.97 2.07 3.06
C CYS A 115 0.55 2.11 2.84
N LEU A 116 1.19 0.96 2.64
CA LEU A 116 2.64 0.88 2.39
C LEU A 116 3.07 1.57 1.10
N LEU A 117 2.22 1.60 0.07
CA LEU A 117 2.51 2.36 -1.16
C LEU A 117 2.77 3.84 -0.87
N ILE A 118 2.16 4.40 0.17
CA ILE A 118 2.29 5.81 0.54
C ILE A 118 3.33 5.99 1.66
N THR A 119 3.26 5.15 2.69
CA THR A 119 4.06 5.34 3.92
C THR A 119 5.52 4.94 3.74
N VAL A 120 5.84 3.94 2.91
CA VAL A 120 7.23 3.49 2.71
C VAL A 120 8.06 4.53 1.95
N PRO A 121 7.59 5.10 0.81
CA PRO A 121 8.32 6.19 0.18
C PRO A 121 8.48 7.42 1.06
N TRP A 122 7.48 7.75 1.87
CA TRP A 122 7.58 8.85 2.83
C TRP A 122 8.66 8.56 3.88
N PHE A 123 8.63 7.36 4.46
CA PHE A 123 9.57 6.96 5.48
C PHE A 123 11.00 6.91 4.95
N LEU A 124 11.24 6.29 3.80
CA LEU A 124 12.57 6.09 3.26
C LEU A 124 13.14 7.32 2.57
N ARG A 125 12.30 8.10 1.88
CA ARG A 125 12.74 9.12 0.92
C ARG A 125 12.07 10.48 1.11
N ARG A 126 11.21 10.67 2.12
CA ARG A 126 10.46 11.92 2.33
C ARG A 126 9.62 12.34 1.11
N ARG A 127 9.10 11.35 0.38
CA ARG A 127 8.24 11.56 -0.80
C ARG A 127 6.88 10.91 -0.58
N VAL A 128 5.81 11.63 -0.85
CA VAL A 128 4.43 11.15 -0.63
C VAL A 128 3.73 11.05 -1.98
N PRO A 129 3.53 9.85 -2.55
CA PRO A 129 2.79 9.71 -3.79
C PRO A 129 1.30 9.99 -3.56
N ARG A 130 0.64 10.57 -4.57
CA ARG A 130 -0.83 10.61 -4.63
C ARG A 130 -1.32 9.41 -5.42
N LEU A 131 -2.18 8.61 -4.81
CA LEU A 131 -2.67 7.35 -5.35
C LEU A 131 -4.20 7.28 -5.19
N PRO A 132 -4.98 8.00 -6.01
CA PRO A 132 -6.42 7.78 -6.10
C PRO A 132 -6.74 6.30 -6.41
N VAL A 133 -7.95 5.85 -6.09
CA VAL A 133 -8.34 4.43 -6.25
C VAL A 133 -8.37 3.96 -7.71
N GLU A 134 -8.41 4.89 -8.65
CA GLU A 134 -8.37 4.63 -10.10
C GLU A 134 -6.96 4.22 -10.56
N ASP A 135 -5.93 4.63 -9.82
CA ASP A 135 -4.53 4.47 -10.16
C ASP A 135 -3.87 3.26 -9.46
N VAL A 136 -4.66 2.43 -8.76
CA VAL A 136 -4.16 1.27 -8.02
C VAL A 136 -4.92 0.01 -8.43
N THR A 137 -4.17 -1.02 -8.82
CA THR A 137 -4.69 -2.38 -9.06
C THR A 137 -3.91 -3.39 -8.21
N PHE A 138 -4.63 -4.27 -7.53
CA PHE A 138 -4.08 -5.25 -6.60
C PHE A 138 -4.28 -6.68 -7.13
N GLN A 139 -3.19 -7.43 -7.29
CA GLN A 139 -3.19 -8.87 -7.50
C GLN A 139 -3.20 -9.55 -6.14
N ARG A 140 -4.34 -10.13 -5.79
CA ARG A 140 -4.59 -10.62 -4.45
C ARG A 140 -3.84 -11.91 -4.09
N GLU A 141 -3.65 -12.81 -5.05
CA GLU A 141 -3.08 -14.16 -4.79
C GLU A 141 -1.55 -14.14 -4.63
N GLN A 142 -0.88 -13.17 -5.24
CA GLN A 142 0.57 -13.02 -5.34
C GLN A 142 1.06 -11.78 -4.60
N GLY A 143 0.14 -10.99 -4.01
CA GLY A 143 0.46 -9.73 -3.32
C GLY A 143 1.13 -8.71 -4.23
N ARG A 144 0.73 -8.60 -5.50
CA ARG A 144 1.32 -7.61 -6.42
C ARG A 144 0.44 -6.38 -6.51
N MET A 145 1.04 -5.21 -6.69
CA MET A 145 0.34 -3.95 -6.91
C MET A 145 0.89 -3.28 -8.17
N ALA A 146 -0.01 -2.84 -9.03
CA ALA A 146 0.32 -1.95 -10.14
C ALA A 146 -0.22 -0.56 -9.81
N VAL A 147 0.66 0.45 -9.88
CA VAL A 147 0.36 1.82 -9.49
C VAL A 147 0.70 2.78 -10.61
N ARG A 148 -0.11 3.82 -10.78
CA ARG A 148 0.26 4.97 -11.61
C ARG A 148 0.44 6.19 -10.71
N ILE A 149 1.59 6.83 -10.78
CA ILE A 149 1.90 8.00 -9.96
C ILE A 149 2.14 9.19 -10.87
N THR A 150 1.24 10.18 -10.79
CA THR A 150 1.33 11.41 -11.60
C THR A 150 1.81 12.60 -10.80
N THR A 151 1.55 12.61 -9.49
CA THR A 151 1.93 13.71 -8.59
C THR A 151 2.39 13.17 -7.24
N PHE A 152 3.23 13.96 -6.58
CA PHE A 152 3.74 13.63 -5.25
C PHE A 152 4.17 14.87 -4.48
N ALA A 153 4.23 14.74 -3.15
CA ALA A 153 4.80 15.76 -2.28
C ALA A 153 6.26 15.44 -1.92
N CYS A 154 7.10 16.47 -1.80
CA CYS A 154 8.46 16.34 -1.26
C CYS A 154 8.90 17.64 -0.54
N LEU A 155 10.04 17.60 0.13
CA LEU A 155 10.64 18.77 0.80
C LEU A 155 11.42 19.65 -0.22
N PRO A 156 11.73 20.92 0.12
CA PRO A 156 12.39 21.86 -0.80
C PRO A 156 13.77 21.40 -1.28
N ASP A 157 14.52 20.71 -0.41
CA ASP A 157 15.87 20.23 -0.70
C ASP A 157 15.89 18.83 -1.36
N ASP A 158 14.72 18.23 -1.64
CA ASP A 158 14.66 16.92 -2.29
C ASP A 158 15.13 17.03 -3.76
N PRO A 159 16.07 16.19 -4.22
CA PRO A 159 16.49 16.17 -5.63
C PRO A 159 15.35 15.98 -6.64
N ALA A 160 14.24 15.36 -6.23
CA ALA A 160 13.04 15.16 -7.03
C ALA A 160 12.13 16.39 -7.09
N ALA A 161 12.41 17.47 -6.35
CA ALA A 161 11.58 18.69 -6.32
C ALA A 161 11.44 19.38 -7.69
N ALA A 162 12.39 19.16 -8.61
CA ALA A 162 12.35 19.69 -9.97
C ALA A 162 11.65 18.75 -10.98
N LEU A 163 11.24 17.55 -10.56
CA LEU A 163 10.58 16.59 -11.46
C LEU A 163 9.13 17.01 -11.76
N PRO A 164 8.62 16.68 -12.95
CA PRO A 164 7.20 16.84 -13.25
C PRO A 164 6.32 16.13 -12.19
N GLY A 165 5.25 16.82 -11.76
CA GLY A 165 4.33 16.29 -10.75
C GLY A 165 4.79 16.47 -9.29
N ALA A 166 6.02 16.95 -9.05
CA ALA A 166 6.47 17.29 -7.71
C ALA A 166 5.72 18.51 -7.16
N ARG A 167 5.24 18.40 -5.93
CA ARG A 167 4.67 19.50 -5.15
C ARG A 167 5.51 19.70 -3.89
N VAL A 168 6.29 20.76 -3.87
CA VAL A 168 7.14 21.10 -2.74
C VAL A 168 6.29 21.61 -1.57
N VAL A 169 6.46 21.00 -0.41
CA VAL A 169 5.86 21.45 0.86
C VAL A 169 6.92 22.08 1.77
N PRO A 170 6.56 23.03 2.65
CA PRO A 170 7.55 23.86 3.34
C PRO A 170 8.38 23.11 4.40
N ASP A 171 7.82 22.09 5.04
CA ASP A 171 8.46 21.40 6.16
C ASP A 171 7.94 19.96 6.37
N GLU A 172 8.54 19.27 7.34
CA GLU A 172 8.23 17.89 7.70
C GLU A 172 6.80 17.70 8.23
N GLU A 173 6.20 18.71 8.88
CA GLU A 173 4.81 18.60 9.35
C GLU A 173 3.83 18.74 8.19
N ALA A 174 4.10 19.67 7.26
CA ALA A 174 3.37 19.76 6.01
C ALA A 174 3.47 18.44 5.23
N LEU A 175 4.64 17.80 5.19
CA LEU A 175 4.81 16.50 4.55
C LEU A 175 3.99 15.39 5.25
N ARG A 176 3.97 15.35 6.59
CA ARG A 176 3.10 14.42 7.34
C ARG A 176 1.61 14.68 7.08
N ALA A 177 1.22 15.95 6.93
CA ALA A 177 -0.15 16.30 6.53
C ALA A 177 -0.49 15.74 5.15
N GLU A 178 0.47 15.71 4.22
CA GLU A 178 0.29 15.09 2.90
C GLU A 178 0.17 13.57 2.98
N VAL A 179 0.93 12.90 3.86
CA VAL A 179 0.76 11.45 4.09
C VAL A 179 -0.66 11.17 4.57
N ARG A 180 -1.12 11.92 5.59
CA ARG A 180 -2.48 11.81 6.12
C ARG A 180 -3.53 12.08 5.04
N ALA A 181 -3.33 13.08 4.18
CA ALA A 181 -4.27 13.40 3.12
C ALA A 181 -4.29 12.34 2.00
N ALA A 182 -3.12 11.86 1.57
CA ALA A 182 -3.00 10.87 0.51
C ALA A 182 -3.61 9.52 0.92
N VAL A 183 -3.35 9.05 2.14
CA VAL A 183 -3.97 7.81 2.64
C VAL A 183 -5.48 7.99 2.81
N ALA A 184 -5.94 9.16 3.27
CA ALA A 184 -7.37 9.43 3.43
C ALA A 184 -8.10 9.47 2.08
N GLU A 185 -7.54 10.16 1.09
CA GLU A 185 -8.07 10.20 -0.29
C GLU A 185 -8.20 8.80 -0.87
N HIS A 186 -7.20 7.94 -0.66
CA HIS A 186 -7.22 6.57 -1.17
C HIS A 186 -8.25 5.70 -0.42
N LEU A 187 -8.23 5.72 0.92
CA LEU A 187 -9.01 4.78 1.71
C LEU A 187 -10.46 5.21 1.90
N GLU A 188 -10.80 6.50 1.96
CA GLU A 188 -12.19 6.95 2.18
C GLU A 188 -13.21 6.26 1.24
N PRO A 189 -13.03 6.24 -0.09
CA PRO A 189 -13.96 5.56 -0.97
C PRO A 189 -13.95 4.03 -0.77
N VAL A 190 -12.80 3.41 -0.48
CA VAL A 190 -12.71 1.96 -0.17
C VAL A 190 -13.48 1.63 1.12
N LEU A 191 -13.28 2.42 2.17
CA LEU A 191 -14.02 2.30 3.42
C LEU A 191 -15.54 2.48 3.19
N GLY A 192 -15.93 3.37 2.27
CA GLY A 192 -17.31 3.52 1.81
C GLY A 192 -17.88 2.24 1.20
N GLY A 193 -17.17 1.63 0.25
CA GLY A 193 -17.59 0.39 -0.42
C GLY A 193 -17.70 -0.82 0.51
N PHE A 194 -16.78 -0.94 1.47
CA PHE A 194 -16.82 -2.01 2.48
C PHE A 194 -17.84 -1.75 3.59
N GLY A 195 -18.13 -0.49 3.92
CA GLY A 195 -18.98 -0.08 5.03
C GLY A 195 -20.27 -0.90 5.20
N PRO A 196 -21.08 -1.14 4.15
CA PRO A 196 -22.29 -1.96 4.21
C PRO A 196 -22.06 -3.40 4.72
N ARG A 197 -20.88 -3.98 4.49
CA ARG A 197 -20.51 -5.35 4.91
C ARG A 197 -19.88 -5.39 6.30
N MET A 198 -19.46 -4.25 6.84
CA MET A 198 -18.79 -4.14 8.13
C MET A 198 -19.78 -4.06 9.30
N ARG A 199 -19.44 -4.72 10.41
CA ARG A 199 -20.18 -4.60 11.69
C ARG A 199 -20.04 -3.22 12.32
N ARG A 200 -18.85 -2.61 12.23
CA ARG A 200 -18.54 -1.27 12.75
C ARG A 200 -18.27 -0.34 11.55
N ARG A 201 -18.99 0.79 11.48
CA ARG A 201 -19.00 1.68 10.30
C ARG A 201 -18.58 3.11 10.65
N GLY A 202 -18.45 3.95 9.62
CA GLY A 202 -18.18 5.38 9.75
C GLY A 202 -16.89 5.64 10.53
N ARG A 203 -16.96 6.41 11.62
CA ARG A 203 -15.82 6.75 12.46
C ARG A 203 -15.06 5.51 12.96
N ALA A 204 -15.74 4.42 13.31
CA ALA A 204 -15.06 3.22 13.80
C ALA A 204 -14.23 2.52 12.72
N LEU A 205 -14.60 2.69 11.45
CA LEU A 205 -13.90 2.10 10.31
C LEU A 205 -12.58 2.85 10.02
N TRP A 206 -12.54 4.16 10.29
CA TRP A 206 -11.30 4.94 10.25
C TRP A 206 -10.26 4.52 11.30
N GLY A 207 -10.68 3.86 12.38
CA GLY A 207 -9.74 3.24 13.33
C GLY A 207 -8.91 2.13 12.69
N MET A 208 -9.46 1.41 11.71
CA MET A 208 -8.70 0.44 10.93
C MET A 208 -7.68 1.12 10.04
N ALA A 209 -8.02 2.23 9.37
CA ALA A 209 -7.04 2.98 8.58
C ALA A 209 -5.85 3.44 9.44
N THR A 210 -6.11 3.91 10.67
CA THR A 210 -5.04 4.19 11.64
C THR A 210 -4.17 2.96 11.90
N ASP A 211 -4.80 1.80 12.17
CA ASP A 211 -4.07 0.57 12.44
C ASP A 211 -3.25 0.09 11.22
N GLU A 212 -3.79 0.16 10.00
CA GLU A 212 -3.08 -0.25 8.78
C GLU A 212 -1.86 0.63 8.49
N ILE A 213 -1.96 1.95 8.72
CA ILE A 213 -0.81 2.87 8.60
C ILE A 213 0.28 2.46 9.59
N VAL A 214 -0.09 2.34 10.87
CA VAL A 214 0.88 2.17 11.96
C VAL A 214 1.53 0.81 11.88
N GLU A 215 0.75 -0.26 11.69
CA GLU A 215 1.25 -1.63 11.72
C GLU A 215 1.91 -2.04 10.41
N GLY A 216 1.41 -1.53 9.28
CA GLY A 216 2.08 -1.69 8.00
C GLY A 216 3.50 -1.16 8.06
N LEU A 217 3.64 0.14 8.35
CA LEU A 217 4.95 0.76 8.36
C LEU A 217 5.84 0.21 9.48
N TRP A 218 5.29 -0.06 10.66
CA TRP A 218 6.08 -0.63 11.77
C TRP A 218 6.63 -2.02 11.41
N TYR A 219 5.82 -2.89 10.81
CA TYR A 219 6.27 -4.20 10.33
C TYR A 219 7.37 -4.08 9.25
N ALA A 220 7.12 -3.27 8.21
CA ALA A 220 8.10 -3.07 7.14
C ALA A 220 9.41 -2.47 7.67
N ALA A 221 9.34 -1.52 8.61
CA ALA A 221 10.51 -0.94 9.25
C ALA A 221 11.27 -1.93 10.13
N GLY A 222 10.59 -2.86 10.80
CA GLY A 222 11.23 -3.97 11.51
C GLY A 222 12.11 -4.81 10.58
N LEU A 223 11.59 -5.19 9.41
CA LEU A 223 12.35 -5.91 8.38
C LEU A 223 13.53 -5.10 7.82
N LEU A 224 13.45 -3.77 7.89
CA LEU A 224 14.52 -2.86 7.47
C LEU A 224 15.56 -2.58 8.56
N GLY A 225 15.36 -3.06 9.79
CA GLY A 225 16.20 -2.71 10.95
C GLY A 225 15.98 -1.28 11.47
N GLU A 226 14.86 -0.66 11.14
CA GLU A 226 14.54 0.76 11.37
C GLU A 226 13.33 0.95 12.32
N GLU A 227 12.99 -0.09 13.08
CA GLU A 227 11.78 -0.17 13.92
C GLU A 227 11.62 1.06 14.84
N ARG A 228 12.63 1.36 15.65
CA ARG A 228 12.63 2.47 16.61
C ARG A 228 12.43 3.83 15.94
N ARG A 229 12.96 4.00 14.72
CA ARG A 229 12.78 5.23 13.94
C ARG A 229 11.35 5.32 13.43
N ALA A 230 10.80 4.23 12.89
CA ALA A 230 9.42 4.18 12.44
C ALA A 230 8.43 4.46 13.55
N MET A 231 8.65 3.94 14.77
CA MET A 231 7.80 4.25 15.93
C MET A 231 7.71 5.77 16.17
N ARG A 232 8.85 6.47 16.20
CA ARG A 232 8.89 7.94 16.39
C ARG A 232 8.20 8.69 15.25
N GLU A 233 8.46 8.29 14.00
CA GLU A 233 7.83 8.91 12.83
C GLU A 233 6.32 8.72 12.83
N LEU A 234 5.84 7.54 13.23
CA LEU A 234 4.42 7.21 13.34
C LEU A 234 3.74 7.95 14.50
N GLU A 235 4.41 8.14 15.63
CA GLU A 235 3.94 9.01 16.72
C GLU A 235 3.78 10.46 16.27
N LEU A 236 4.70 10.97 15.43
CA LEU A 236 4.57 12.31 14.84
C LEU A 236 3.49 12.37 13.75
N LEU A 237 3.29 11.29 13.00
CA LEU A 237 2.28 11.21 11.95
C LEU A 237 0.87 11.19 12.54
N LEU A 238 0.67 10.45 13.63
CA LEU A 238 -0.60 10.21 14.30
C LEU A 238 -0.47 10.42 15.83
N PRO A 239 -0.21 11.66 16.29
CA PRO A 239 0.01 11.95 17.71
C PRO A 239 -1.26 11.83 18.55
N ASP A 240 -2.40 12.26 17.98
CA ASP A 240 -3.73 12.27 18.59
C ASP A 240 -4.79 11.91 17.53
N SER A 241 -6.09 12.05 17.84
CA SER A 241 -7.16 11.86 16.87
C SER A 241 -7.18 12.97 15.80
N THR A 242 -6.25 12.89 14.84
CA THR A 242 -6.22 13.74 13.65
C THR A 242 -7.30 13.28 12.68
N ARG A 243 -8.38 14.07 12.52
CA ARG A 243 -9.47 13.70 11.60
C ARG A 243 -8.93 13.48 10.17
N PRO A 244 -9.48 12.51 9.40
CA PRO A 244 -10.57 11.60 9.76
C PRO A 244 -10.13 10.39 10.62
N TYR A 245 -8.83 10.22 10.85
CA TYR A 245 -8.27 9.13 11.65
C TYR A 245 -8.80 9.14 13.09
N VAL A 246 -8.83 7.94 13.66
CA VAL A 246 -9.28 7.69 15.03
C VAL A 246 -8.17 7.02 15.80
N GLY A 247 -7.94 7.45 17.04
CA GLY A 247 -6.81 6.99 17.85
C GLY A 247 -5.49 7.64 17.45
N SER A 248 -4.40 7.02 17.86
CA SER A 248 -3.02 7.45 17.62
C SER A 248 -2.14 6.23 17.31
N ALA A 249 -0.84 6.44 17.10
CA ALA A 249 0.12 5.35 16.99
C ALA A 249 0.12 4.43 18.23
N ALA A 250 -0.03 5.02 19.43
CA ALA A 250 -0.24 4.35 20.70
C ALA A 250 0.79 3.24 21.04
N PHE A 251 2.07 3.49 20.72
CA PHE A 251 3.15 2.59 21.12
C PHE A 251 3.37 2.61 22.64
N ARG A 252 3.79 1.46 23.17
CA ARG A 252 4.20 1.27 24.56
C ARG A 252 5.17 0.10 24.67
N GLU A 253 5.87 0.03 25.78
CA GLU A 253 6.86 -1.01 26.04
C GLU A 253 6.33 -1.97 27.10
N LEU A 254 6.60 -3.26 26.91
CA LEU A 254 6.43 -4.29 27.93
C LEU A 254 7.79 -4.81 28.37
N THR A 255 7.87 -5.31 29.59
CA THR A 255 9.08 -5.96 30.10
C THR A 255 8.97 -7.47 29.92
N GLY A 256 9.89 -8.04 29.18
CA GLY A 256 10.00 -9.48 29.00
C GLY A 256 10.61 -10.20 30.21
N PRO A 257 10.58 -11.54 30.22
CA PRO A 257 11.04 -12.35 31.36
C PRO A 257 12.53 -12.19 31.69
N ALA A 258 13.38 -11.81 30.72
CA ALA A 258 14.80 -11.53 30.93
C ALA A 258 15.08 -10.02 31.13
N GLY A 259 14.04 -9.19 31.29
CA GLY A 259 14.14 -7.75 31.46
C GLY A 259 14.27 -6.96 30.16
N GLU A 260 14.17 -7.63 29.01
CA GLU A 260 14.18 -7.02 27.69
C GLU A 260 12.93 -6.13 27.46
N SER A 261 13.10 -5.08 26.66
CA SER A 261 12.00 -4.20 26.26
C SER A 261 11.31 -4.81 25.04
N LEU A 262 10.01 -5.04 25.14
CA LEU A 262 9.16 -5.63 24.10
C LEU A 262 8.20 -4.55 23.58
N PRO A 263 8.47 -3.94 22.42
CA PRO A 263 7.60 -2.94 21.83
C PRO A 263 6.24 -3.54 21.47
N THR A 264 5.17 -2.80 21.78
CA THR A 264 3.80 -3.11 21.36
C THR A 264 3.04 -1.81 21.13
N ARG A 265 1.79 -1.93 20.67
CA ARG A 265 0.84 -0.83 20.67
C ARG A 265 -0.55 -1.26 21.07
N ASP A 266 -1.36 -0.29 21.46
CA ASP A 266 -2.79 -0.49 21.66
C ASP A 266 -3.54 -0.16 20.37
N ARG A 267 -4.09 -1.20 19.72
CA ARG A 267 -4.90 -1.05 18.51
C ARG A 267 -6.16 -0.24 18.75
N VAL A 268 -6.58 0.49 17.72
CA VAL A 268 -7.83 1.24 17.72
C VAL A 268 -9.01 0.33 17.37
N SER A 269 -8.81 -0.57 16.41
CA SER A 269 -9.83 -1.48 15.89
C SER A 269 -9.68 -2.91 16.42
N CYS A 270 -10.73 -3.72 16.22
CA CYS A 270 -10.71 -5.14 16.53
C CYS A 270 -11.12 -5.91 15.28
N CYS A 271 -10.24 -6.78 14.78
CA CYS A 271 -10.47 -7.59 13.57
C CYS A 271 -11.48 -8.73 13.78
N LEU A 272 -11.89 -9.00 15.04
CA LEU A 272 -12.85 -10.06 15.41
C LEU A 272 -12.42 -11.49 15.02
N PHE A 273 -11.13 -11.71 14.70
CA PHE A 273 -10.60 -13.04 14.34
C PHE A 273 -10.78 -14.10 15.43
N TYR A 274 -10.91 -13.68 16.70
CA TYR A 274 -11.22 -14.59 17.81
C TYR A 274 -12.54 -15.37 17.63
N THR A 275 -13.42 -14.94 16.72
CA THR A 275 -14.65 -15.65 16.38
C THR A 275 -14.45 -16.81 15.40
N VAL A 276 -13.25 -16.92 14.83
CA VAL A 276 -12.78 -18.02 13.96
C VAL A 276 -11.83 -18.92 14.74
N ARG A 277 -10.76 -18.34 15.28
CA ARG A 277 -9.74 -19.02 16.11
C ARG A 277 -9.42 -18.18 17.35
N PRO A 278 -10.06 -18.42 18.50
CA PRO A 278 -9.86 -17.62 19.71
C PRO A 278 -8.44 -17.67 20.30
N GLU A 279 -7.70 -18.75 20.07
CA GLU A 279 -6.33 -18.98 20.55
C GLU A 279 -5.26 -18.20 19.75
N ASP A 280 -5.55 -17.85 18.50
CA ASP A 280 -4.59 -17.27 17.55
C ASP A 280 -4.63 -15.74 17.51
N THR A 281 -4.58 -15.10 18.68
CA THR A 281 -4.50 -13.64 18.76
C THR A 281 -3.12 -13.12 18.36
N CYS A 282 -3.05 -12.03 17.58
CA CYS A 282 -1.80 -11.31 17.29
C CYS A 282 -1.24 -10.56 18.52
N GLY A 283 0.03 -10.13 18.44
CA GLY A 283 0.73 -9.41 19.52
C GLY A 283 0.09 -8.09 19.93
N THR A 284 -0.68 -7.47 19.05
CA THR A 284 -1.35 -6.17 19.29
C THR A 284 -2.86 -6.32 19.53
N CYS A 285 -3.37 -7.54 19.73
CA CYS A 285 -4.80 -7.79 19.88
C CYS A 285 -5.35 -7.11 21.15
N PRO A 286 -6.41 -6.27 21.07
CA PRO A 286 -6.97 -5.57 22.24
C PRO A 286 -7.66 -6.51 23.25
N ARG A 287 -7.84 -7.79 22.92
CA ARG A 287 -8.39 -8.81 23.83
C ARG A 287 -7.32 -9.54 24.64
N THR A 288 -6.05 -9.33 24.34
CA THR A 288 -4.93 -10.03 24.98
C THR A 288 -4.40 -9.18 26.13
N CYS A 289 -4.34 -9.76 27.33
CA CYS A 289 -3.72 -9.09 28.49
C CYS A 289 -2.19 -9.07 28.34
N ASP A 290 -1.52 -8.21 29.10
CA ASP A 290 -0.08 -8.01 28.96
C ASP A 290 0.73 -9.28 29.25
N THR A 291 0.34 -10.10 30.23
CA THR A 291 1.02 -11.39 30.49
C THR A 291 0.99 -12.33 29.28
N ALA A 292 -0.17 -12.48 28.64
CA ALA A 292 -0.32 -13.32 27.45
C ALA A 292 0.37 -12.69 26.23
N ARG A 293 0.43 -11.36 26.16
CA ARG A 293 1.14 -10.63 25.11
C ARG A 293 2.65 -10.81 25.23
N VAL A 294 3.22 -10.67 26.42
CA VAL A 294 4.66 -10.92 26.67
C VAL A 294 5.03 -12.34 26.23
N ALA A 295 4.26 -13.36 26.64
CA ALA A 295 4.52 -14.74 26.24
C ALA A 295 4.53 -14.93 24.71
N LYS A 296 3.66 -14.23 23.97
CA LYS A 296 3.62 -14.29 22.50
C LYS A 296 4.82 -13.60 21.86
N LEU A 297 5.17 -12.39 22.32
CA LEU A 297 6.26 -11.61 21.77
C LEU A 297 7.62 -12.31 21.97
N THR A 298 7.84 -12.90 23.14
CA THR A 298 9.10 -13.61 23.42
C THR A 298 9.24 -14.93 22.67
N THR A 299 8.13 -15.58 22.28
CA THR A 299 8.17 -16.79 21.46
C THR A 299 8.46 -16.46 19.99
N ALA A 300 7.97 -15.30 19.51
CA ALA A 300 8.22 -14.83 18.15
C ALA A 300 9.68 -14.42 17.93
N ASP A 301 10.34 -13.80 18.91
CA ASP A 301 11.76 -13.43 18.85
C ASP A 301 12.71 -14.64 18.94
N ALA A 302 12.22 -15.79 19.39
CA ALA A 302 12.98 -17.03 19.51
C ALA A 302 12.91 -17.94 18.26
N SER A 303 12.18 -17.53 17.21
CA SER A 303 11.95 -18.27 15.96
C SER A 303 12.62 -17.60 14.76
#